data_AF-A0A1R0UVS0-F1
#
_entry.id   AF-A0A1R0UVS0-F1
#
_cell.length_a   1.000
_cell.length_b   1.000
_cell.length_c   1.000
_cell.angle_alpha   90.00
_cell.angle_beta   90.00
_cell.angle_gamma   90.00
#
_symmetry.space_group_name_H-M   'P 1'
#
loop_
_entity.id
_entity.type
_entity.pdbx_description
1 polymer ?
#
loop_
_entity_poly.entity_id
_entity_poly.type
_entity_poly.pdbx_seq_one_letter_code
_entity_poly.pdbx_strand_id
1 'polypeptide(L)'
;MKGRLRTTRWVLLAFVVIVAVAVATVYLTAPRPGGAMDPDSTSPGGTHALVSLLRDHSVEVITAATAEDVQRAARPGTLLVVAQTIYLSSAETVAQLADVPGDLLLVAPTALTREKLAPQIKLDKPTEFGGDQPDCELPEAKRAGRTQLGSTDTYTAKDVELTSCYGGALVRYHDGARTVTVVGTGDFMMNSRLLKDGNAALAMNLAGAAPRVIWYAPQHFEAGSSGDGTLSDLMPPQVRWIVLQLCLVVAVLAVAQARRLGPLVAEPLPVVVRASETVEGRGRLYRSRRARDRAADALRSATLGRLLPRLGLSAGAAPPAVAAAVAARCGISAAAAGPVLFGPAPSTDAELVHLAHQLDDIERQVAHS
;
A
#
# COMPACT_ATOMS: atom_id res chain seq x y z
N MET A 1 -23.12 -5.28 -28.05
CA MET A 1 -21.68 -5.19 -27.68
C MET A 1 -21.29 -3.89 -26.94
N LYS A 2 -21.92 -2.72 -27.19
CA LYS A 2 -21.58 -1.45 -26.51
C LYS A 2 -21.87 -1.41 -24.99
N GLY A 3 -22.86 -2.18 -24.51
CA GLY A 3 -23.21 -2.23 -23.08
C GLY A 3 -22.13 -2.86 -22.20
N ARG A 4 -21.59 -4.03 -22.60
CA ARG A 4 -20.51 -4.74 -21.87
C ARG A 4 -19.26 -3.88 -21.70
N LEU A 5 -18.82 -3.18 -22.76
CA LEU A 5 -17.65 -2.29 -22.71
C LEU A 5 -17.79 -1.14 -21.70
N ARG A 6 -19.02 -0.63 -21.51
CA ARG A 6 -19.28 0.45 -20.54
C ARG A 6 -19.21 -0.08 -19.11
N THR A 7 -19.79 -1.25 -18.84
CA THR A 7 -19.69 -1.89 -17.52
C THR A 7 -18.25 -2.31 -17.19
N THR A 8 -17.50 -2.87 -18.14
CA THR A 8 -16.09 -3.24 -17.91
C THR A 8 -15.22 -2.02 -17.61
N ARG A 9 -15.46 -0.88 -18.30
CA ARG A 9 -14.75 0.38 -18.02
C ARG A 9 -15.05 0.93 -16.62
N TRP A 10 -16.30 0.88 -16.18
CA TRP A 10 -16.66 1.31 -14.82
C TRP A 10 -16.11 0.38 -13.74
N VAL A 11 -16.09 -0.93 -13.97
CA VAL A 11 -15.46 -1.91 -13.07
C VAL A 11 -13.96 -1.68 -12.98
N LEU A 12 -13.28 -1.43 -14.10
CA LEU A 12 -11.85 -1.17 -14.13
C LEU A 12 -11.50 0.17 -13.47
N LEU A 13 -12.31 1.21 -13.67
CA LEU A 13 -12.14 2.48 -12.99
C LEU A 13 -12.34 2.35 -11.48
N ALA A 14 -13.38 1.66 -11.03
CA ALA A 14 -13.61 1.39 -9.61
C ALA A 14 -12.45 0.60 -9.00
N PHE A 15 -11.93 -0.41 -9.71
CA PHE A 15 -10.76 -1.17 -9.27
C PHE A 15 -9.51 -0.28 -9.14
N VAL A 16 -9.23 0.58 -10.13
CA VAL A 16 -8.10 1.52 -10.07
C VAL A 16 -8.24 2.49 -8.90
N VAL A 17 -9.45 3.02 -8.66
CA VAL A 17 -9.70 3.91 -7.51
C VAL A 17 -9.49 3.18 -6.19
N ILE A 18 -9.99 1.95 -6.04
CA ILE A 18 -9.77 1.14 -4.83
C ILE A 18 -8.29 0.88 -4.61
N VAL A 19 -7.55 0.49 -5.66
CA VAL A 19 -6.10 0.28 -5.57
C VAL A 19 -5.38 1.58 -5.20
N ALA A 20 -5.74 2.71 -5.82
CA ALA A 20 -5.13 4.00 -5.53
C ALA A 20 -5.38 4.43 -4.07
N VAL A 21 -6.60 4.27 -3.56
CA VAL A 21 -6.93 4.55 -2.15
C VAL A 21 -6.20 3.60 -1.21
N ALA A 22 -6.14 2.30 -1.54
CA ALA A 22 -5.39 1.33 -0.73
C ALA A 22 -3.89 1.67 -0.67
N VAL A 23 -3.29 2.00 -1.81
CA VAL A 23 -1.87 2.42 -1.89
C VAL A 23 -1.64 3.72 -1.13
N ALA A 24 -2.50 4.73 -1.31
CA ALA A 24 -2.40 6.00 -0.59
C ALA A 24 -2.56 5.81 0.93
N THR A 25 -3.50 4.97 1.36
CA THR A 25 -3.71 4.64 2.77
C THR A 25 -2.46 3.98 3.33
N VAL A 26 -1.95 2.93 2.69
CA VAL A 26 -0.71 2.25 3.10
C VAL A 26 0.46 3.23 3.15
N TYR A 27 0.63 4.08 2.14
CA TYR A 27 1.73 5.04 2.11
C TYR A 27 1.65 6.07 3.26
N LEU A 28 0.45 6.55 3.59
CA LEU A 28 0.24 7.56 4.63
C LEU A 28 0.22 6.98 6.05
N THR A 29 -0.21 5.73 6.22
CA THR A 29 -0.37 5.09 7.54
C THR A 29 0.65 3.99 7.82
N ALA A 30 1.54 3.68 6.87
CA ALA A 30 2.59 2.70 7.10
C ALA A 30 3.42 3.14 8.32
N PRO A 31 3.59 2.27 9.33
CA PRO A 31 4.53 2.53 10.39
C PRO A 31 5.89 2.83 9.79
N ARG A 32 6.53 3.93 10.20
CA ARG A 32 7.92 4.20 9.87
C ARG A 32 8.76 3.31 10.78
N PRO A 33 9.37 2.23 10.26
CA PRO A 33 10.21 1.38 11.09
C PRO A 33 11.49 2.12 11.46
N GLY A 34 12.03 1.80 12.61
CA GLY A 34 13.26 2.36 13.13
C GLY A 34 13.54 1.80 14.51
N GLY A 35 14.77 1.93 14.97
CA GLY A 35 15.21 1.37 16.24
C GLY A 35 14.77 2.20 17.43
N ALA A 36 15.32 1.86 18.60
CA ALA A 36 14.98 2.52 19.84
C ALA A 36 15.48 3.98 19.83
N MET A 37 14.68 4.90 20.37
CA MET A 37 14.97 6.34 20.45
C MET A 37 15.18 7.05 19.10
N ASP A 38 14.78 6.41 17.99
CA ASP A 38 14.80 6.99 16.66
C ASP A 38 13.71 8.09 16.53
N PRO A 39 14.09 9.34 16.24
CA PRO A 39 13.17 10.47 16.17
C PRO A 39 12.20 10.40 14.98
N ASP A 40 12.48 9.61 13.94
CA ASP A 40 11.63 9.48 12.76
C ASP A 40 10.74 8.23 12.81
N SER A 41 11.02 7.33 13.75
CA SER A 41 10.33 6.05 13.92
C SER A 41 9.00 6.21 14.68
N THR A 42 7.93 5.72 14.05
CA THR A 42 6.60 5.61 14.67
C THR A 42 6.40 4.26 15.35
N SER A 43 7.46 3.44 15.48
CA SER A 43 7.40 2.16 16.18
C SER A 43 7.25 2.37 17.70
N PRO A 44 6.82 1.36 18.47
CA PRO A 44 6.69 1.46 19.93
C PRO A 44 7.96 1.95 20.67
N GLY A 45 9.14 1.67 20.11
CA GLY A 45 10.45 2.05 20.68
C GLY A 45 11.03 3.37 20.14
N GLY A 46 10.44 3.95 19.09
CA GLY A 46 10.86 5.24 18.55
C GLY A 46 10.44 6.43 19.43
N THR A 47 10.86 7.63 19.05
CA THR A 47 10.58 8.90 19.76
C THR A 47 9.87 9.94 18.89
N HIS A 48 9.34 9.55 17.72
CA HIS A 48 8.61 10.44 16.81
C HIS A 48 7.48 11.22 17.49
N ALA A 49 6.73 10.60 18.40
CA ALA A 49 5.66 11.29 19.11
C ALA A 49 6.21 12.41 20.01
N LEU A 50 7.28 12.15 20.76
CA LEU A 50 7.93 13.15 21.61
C LEU A 50 8.52 14.30 20.77
N VAL A 51 9.23 13.98 19.69
CA VAL A 51 9.81 14.98 18.78
C VAL A 51 8.72 15.83 18.11
N SER A 52 7.59 15.23 17.75
CA SER A 52 6.45 15.97 17.19
C SER A 52 5.85 16.92 18.23
N LEU A 53 5.66 16.46 19.47
CA LEU A 53 5.18 17.32 20.56
C LEU A 53 6.15 18.48 20.85
N LEU A 54 7.45 18.24 20.88
CA LEU A 54 8.45 19.31 21.05
C LEU A 54 8.33 20.37 19.95
N ARG A 55 8.21 19.94 18.69
CA ARG A 55 8.03 20.85 17.54
C ARG A 55 6.72 21.65 17.63
N ASP A 56 5.63 21.00 18.02
CA ASP A 56 4.33 21.66 18.23
C ASP A 56 4.40 22.71 19.36
N HIS A 57 5.27 22.48 20.36
CA HIS A 57 5.59 23.42 21.43
C HIS A 57 6.72 24.42 21.09
N SER A 58 6.94 24.69 19.79
CA SER A 58 7.90 25.69 19.29
C SER A 58 9.37 25.41 19.62
N VAL A 59 9.74 24.15 19.91
CA VAL A 59 11.13 23.72 20.04
C VAL A 59 11.66 23.31 18.67
N GLU A 60 12.76 23.91 18.24
CA GLU A 60 13.45 23.53 17.00
C GLU A 60 14.24 22.23 17.24
N VAL A 61 13.69 21.10 16.78
CA VAL A 61 14.35 19.79 16.91
C VAL A 61 15.07 19.39 15.63
N ILE A 62 16.40 19.33 15.71
CA ILE A 62 17.32 18.93 14.64
C ILE A 62 17.75 17.49 14.87
N THR A 63 17.43 16.62 13.93
CA THR A 63 17.84 15.22 13.97
C THR A 63 19.24 15.08 13.36
N ALA A 64 20.19 14.58 14.14
CA ALA A 64 21.57 14.35 13.68
C ALA A 64 21.82 12.85 13.51
N ALA A 65 22.38 12.44 12.36
CA ALA A 65 22.72 11.04 12.09
C ALA A 65 24.17 10.72 12.50
N THR A 66 25.06 11.72 12.46
CA THR A 66 26.49 11.57 12.76
C THR A 66 26.97 12.63 13.75
N ALA A 67 28.10 12.38 14.42
CA ALA A 67 28.73 13.39 15.28
C ALA A 67 29.14 14.66 14.50
N GLU A 68 29.47 14.55 13.21
CA GLU A 68 29.74 15.72 12.35
C GLU A 68 28.48 16.58 12.14
N ASP A 69 27.31 15.95 11.98
CA ASP A 69 26.04 16.68 11.89
C ASP A 69 25.75 17.44 13.19
N VAL A 70 26.08 16.84 14.34
CA VAL A 70 25.97 17.49 15.65
C VAL A 70 26.86 18.74 15.69
N GLN A 71 28.15 18.61 15.35
CA GLN A 71 29.07 19.74 15.35
C GLN A 71 28.61 20.88 14.43
N ARG A 72 28.09 20.54 13.24
CA ARG A 72 27.60 21.53 12.27
C ARG A 72 26.34 22.25 12.73
N ALA A 73 25.45 21.54 13.45
CA ALA A 73 24.20 22.08 13.94
C ALA A 73 24.34 22.85 15.27
N ALA A 74 25.39 22.53 16.05
CA ALA A 74 25.59 23.04 17.40
C ALA A 74 25.87 24.54 17.46
N ARG A 75 25.23 25.19 18.43
CA ARG A 75 25.37 26.61 18.73
C ARG A 75 25.26 26.83 20.24
N PRO A 76 25.82 27.92 20.80
CA PRO A 76 25.56 28.30 22.18
C PRO A 76 24.05 28.36 22.48
N GLY A 77 23.62 27.85 23.63
CA GLY A 77 22.22 27.77 24.03
C GLY A 77 21.40 26.63 23.41
N THR A 78 22.05 25.71 22.68
CA THR A 78 21.43 24.47 22.18
C THR A 78 21.50 23.38 23.25
N LEU A 79 20.47 22.53 23.35
CA LEU A 79 20.51 21.29 24.13
C LEU A 79 20.87 20.13 23.20
N LEU A 80 21.93 19.40 23.51
CA LEU A 80 22.29 18.16 22.83
C LEU A 80 21.76 16.96 23.60
N VAL A 81 20.80 16.25 23.00
CA VAL A 81 20.30 14.96 23.49
C VAL A 81 21.13 13.86 22.88
N VAL A 82 21.81 13.07 23.72
CA VAL A 82 22.61 11.92 23.31
C VAL A 82 21.96 10.66 23.86
N ALA A 83 21.43 9.82 22.97
CA ALA A 83 20.80 8.55 23.30
C ALA A 83 21.45 7.41 22.49
N GLN A 84 21.03 6.16 22.73
CA GLN A 84 21.56 4.96 22.06
C GLN A 84 23.10 4.90 22.09
N THR A 85 23.70 5.28 23.22
CA THR A 85 25.16 5.38 23.39
C THR A 85 25.87 4.02 23.29
N ILE A 86 25.12 2.92 23.23
CA ILE A 86 25.63 1.59 22.91
C ILE A 86 26.34 1.54 21.56
N TYR A 87 25.97 2.41 20.61
CA TYR A 87 26.60 2.51 19.30
C TYR A 87 27.78 3.48 19.26
N LEU A 88 28.03 4.23 20.34
CA LEU A 88 29.17 5.14 20.49
C LEU A 88 30.38 4.40 21.09
N SER A 89 31.01 3.56 20.26
CA SER A 89 32.20 2.79 20.65
C SER A 89 33.52 3.53 20.45
N SER A 90 33.54 4.59 19.63
CA SER A 90 34.74 5.38 19.33
C SER A 90 34.96 6.47 20.37
N ALA A 91 36.12 6.44 21.04
CA ALA A 91 36.52 7.49 21.97
C ALA A 91 36.71 8.85 21.28
N GLU A 92 37.06 8.85 19.99
CA GLU A 92 37.22 10.05 19.17
C GLU A 92 35.85 10.69 18.88
N THR A 93 34.85 9.89 18.48
CA THR A 93 33.47 10.36 18.28
C THR A 93 32.91 10.95 19.58
N VAL A 94 33.13 10.29 20.72
CA VAL A 94 32.66 10.82 22.01
C VAL A 94 33.39 12.11 22.41
N ALA A 95 34.69 12.23 22.12
CA ALA A 95 35.45 13.47 22.35
C ALA A 95 34.92 14.63 21.50
N GLN A 96 34.59 14.37 20.23
CA GLN A 96 33.95 15.35 19.36
C GLN A 96 32.64 15.90 19.94
N LEU A 97 31.82 15.04 20.57
CA LEU A 97 30.59 15.46 21.23
C LEU A 97 30.85 16.26 22.52
N ALA A 98 31.98 16.01 23.19
CA ALA A 98 32.39 16.74 24.39
C ALA A 98 32.70 18.20 24.07
N ASP A 99 33.36 18.45 22.94
CA ASP A 99 33.79 19.78 22.50
C ASP A 99 32.65 20.65 21.93
N VAL A 100 31.47 20.06 21.72
CA VAL A 100 30.29 20.76 21.21
C VAL A 100 29.74 21.74 22.26
N PRO A 101 29.46 23.02 21.89
CA PRO A 101 28.86 23.99 22.80
C PRO A 101 27.39 23.67 23.10
N GLY A 102 26.93 24.04 24.29
CA GLY A 102 25.54 23.88 24.72
C GLY A 102 25.34 22.80 25.78
N ASP A 103 24.15 22.71 26.35
CA ASP A 103 23.84 21.80 27.45
C ASP A 103 23.73 20.34 26.97
N LEU A 104 23.87 19.38 27.89
CA LEU A 104 23.76 17.95 27.60
C LEU A 104 22.56 17.33 28.31
N LEU A 105 21.85 16.49 27.57
CA LEU A 105 20.95 15.48 28.11
C LEU A 105 21.45 14.10 27.65
N LEU A 106 22.10 13.36 28.54
CA LEU A 106 22.57 12.00 28.28
C LEU A 106 21.50 11.01 28.73
N VAL A 107 21.11 10.11 27.83
CA VAL A 107 20.07 9.10 28.07
C VAL A 107 20.69 7.72 28.12
N ALA A 108 20.66 7.11 29.32
CA ALA A 108 21.26 5.81 29.64
C ALA A 108 22.69 5.66 29.07
N PRO A 109 23.63 6.57 29.41
CA PRO A 109 24.98 6.53 28.85
C PRO A 109 25.74 5.26 29.27
N THR A 110 26.40 4.64 28.29
CA THR A 110 27.37 3.57 28.51
C THR A 110 28.62 4.10 29.23
N ALA A 111 29.46 3.19 29.75
CA ALA A 111 30.65 3.55 30.53
C ALA A 111 31.55 4.57 29.81
N LEU A 112 31.88 4.33 28.53
CA LEU A 112 32.72 5.22 27.73
C LEU A 112 32.11 6.62 27.59
N THR A 113 30.84 6.71 27.20
CA THR A 113 30.14 7.99 27.02
C THR A 113 30.00 8.74 28.33
N ARG A 114 29.62 8.06 29.43
CA ARG A 114 29.53 8.66 30.77
C ARG A 114 30.87 9.20 31.23
N GLU A 115 31.95 8.44 31.10
CA GLU A 115 33.28 8.86 31.58
C GLU A 115 33.83 10.09 30.85
N LYS A 116 33.43 10.28 29.58
CA LYS A 116 33.87 11.42 28.76
C LYS A 116 32.94 12.62 28.83
N LEU A 117 31.61 12.41 28.77
CA LEU A 117 30.62 13.49 28.71
C LEU A 117 30.02 13.85 30.06
N ALA A 118 30.12 12.97 31.06
CA ALA A 118 29.65 13.21 32.42
C ALA A 118 30.67 12.71 33.48
N PRO A 119 31.92 13.22 33.47
CA PRO A 119 33.00 12.68 34.29
C PRO A 119 32.77 12.81 35.80
N GLN A 120 31.85 13.67 36.25
CA GLN A 120 31.61 13.96 37.67
C GLN A 120 30.61 13.01 38.35
N ILE A 121 30.05 12.05 37.62
CA ILE A 121 29.10 11.06 38.17
C ILE A 121 29.66 9.64 38.11
N LYS A 122 29.17 8.78 38.99
CA LYS A 122 29.40 7.32 38.98
C LYS A 122 28.07 6.60 38.90
N LEU A 123 28.09 5.41 38.31
CA LEU A 123 26.95 4.51 38.32
C LEU A 123 26.79 3.97 39.74
N ASP A 124 25.56 3.97 40.24
CA ASP A 124 25.16 3.31 41.48
C ASP A 124 24.24 2.12 41.16
N LYS A 125 23.66 1.48 42.17
CA LYS A 125 22.84 0.28 42.01
C LYS A 125 21.60 0.59 41.15
N PRO A 126 21.39 -0.13 40.03
CA PRO A 126 20.15 -0.04 39.28
C PRO A 126 18.95 -0.30 40.19
N THR A 127 17.88 0.45 39.96
CA THR A 127 16.67 0.41 40.77
C THR A 127 15.45 0.36 39.86
N GLU A 128 14.33 -0.13 40.38
CA GLU A 128 13.04 -0.03 39.72
C GLU A 128 12.31 1.22 40.24
N PHE A 129 12.10 2.22 39.38
CA PHE A 129 11.42 3.45 39.75
C PHE A 129 10.05 3.55 39.08
N GLY A 130 8.98 3.54 39.87
CA GLY A 130 7.61 3.47 39.36
C GLY A 130 6.60 4.17 40.25
N GLY A 131 6.24 5.40 39.88
CA GLY A 131 5.07 6.09 40.38
C GLY A 131 5.30 7.01 41.58
N ASP A 132 6.52 7.21 42.07
CA ASP A 132 6.76 8.12 43.19
C ASP A 132 7.01 9.57 42.74
N GLN A 133 6.82 10.52 43.67
CA GLN A 133 7.13 11.94 43.43
C GLN A 133 8.65 12.17 43.35
N PRO A 134 9.12 13.23 42.68
CA PRO A 134 10.53 13.57 42.69
C PRO A 134 10.97 14.00 44.09
N ASP A 135 12.11 13.49 44.54
CA ASP A 135 12.81 13.78 45.79
C ASP A 135 13.79 14.96 45.64
N CYS A 136 13.46 15.95 44.80
CA CYS A 136 14.35 17.03 44.41
C CYS A 136 13.62 18.33 44.04
N GLU A 137 14.39 19.42 43.96
CA GLU A 137 13.87 20.76 43.60
C GLU A 137 13.93 21.09 42.10
N LEU A 138 14.36 20.15 41.27
CA LEU A 138 14.49 20.36 39.82
C LEU A 138 13.13 20.72 39.19
N PRO A 139 12.98 21.91 38.55
CA PRO A 139 11.69 22.36 38.03
C PRO A 139 11.04 21.41 37.02
N GLU A 140 11.86 20.75 36.20
CA GLU A 140 11.43 19.79 35.19
C GLU A 140 10.81 18.54 35.81
N ALA A 141 11.43 18.03 36.88
CA ALA A 141 10.94 16.88 37.62
C ALA A 141 9.70 17.25 38.45
N LYS A 142 9.73 18.38 39.17
CA LYS A 142 8.57 18.84 39.96
C LYS A 142 7.33 19.08 39.12
N ARG A 143 7.47 19.66 37.92
CA ARG A 143 6.35 19.84 36.97
C ARG A 143 5.84 18.51 36.41
N ALA A 144 6.70 17.52 36.23
CA ALA A 144 6.30 16.20 35.78
C ALA A 144 5.58 15.40 36.88
N GLY A 145 5.99 15.57 38.14
CA GLY A 145 5.43 14.84 39.28
C GLY A 145 5.80 13.36 39.23
N ARG A 146 4.80 12.50 39.45
CA ARG A 146 4.97 11.02 39.49
C ARG A 146 5.33 10.48 38.11
N THR A 147 6.37 9.66 38.00
CA THR A 147 6.84 9.09 36.72
C THR A 147 7.00 7.57 36.76
N GLN A 148 6.88 6.89 35.61
CA GLN A 148 7.08 5.45 35.48
C GLN A 148 8.31 5.14 34.60
N LEU A 149 9.49 5.19 35.23
CA LEU A 149 10.77 4.94 34.56
C LEU A 149 11.06 3.44 34.39
N GLY A 150 10.52 2.59 35.26
CA GLY A 150 10.80 1.14 35.25
C GLY A 150 12.22 0.85 35.74
N SER A 151 12.87 -0.15 35.16
CA SER A 151 14.28 -0.44 35.44
C SER A 151 15.15 0.70 34.92
N THR A 152 15.90 1.32 35.81
CA THR A 152 16.74 2.48 35.49
C THR A 152 18.08 2.38 36.20
N ASP A 153 19.12 2.81 35.49
CA ASP A 153 20.39 3.11 36.13
C ASP A 153 20.21 4.30 37.08
N THR A 154 21.04 4.35 38.12
CA THR A 154 21.10 5.46 39.07
C THR A 154 22.51 6.00 39.14
N TYR A 155 22.64 7.26 39.52
CA TYR A 155 23.93 7.95 39.54
C TYR A 155 24.15 8.69 40.85
N THR A 156 25.41 8.71 41.27
CA THR A 156 25.88 9.44 42.45
C THR A 156 27.03 10.38 42.08
N ALA A 157 27.20 11.42 42.89
CA ALA A 157 28.25 12.41 42.68
C ALA A 157 29.63 11.82 43.00
N LYS A 158 30.66 12.33 42.30
CA LYS A 158 32.05 12.20 42.74
C LYS A 158 32.40 13.35 43.70
N ASP A 159 32.78 14.49 43.13
CA ASP A 159 33.33 15.63 43.85
C ASP A 159 32.57 16.94 43.54
N VAL A 160 31.33 16.84 43.05
CA VAL A 160 30.49 17.98 42.63
C VAL A 160 29.16 18.01 43.36
N GLU A 161 28.57 19.20 43.50
CA GLU A 161 27.17 19.35 43.91
C GLU A 161 26.26 18.78 42.81
N LEU A 162 25.51 17.73 43.16
CA LEU A 162 24.65 17.00 42.24
C LEU A 162 23.20 17.12 42.70
N THR A 163 22.34 17.66 41.85
CA THR A 163 20.89 17.53 42.06
C THR A 163 20.48 16.14 41.59
N SER A 164 19.90 15.35 42.49
CA SER A 164 19.45 13.99 42.23
C SER A 164 17.94 13.91 42.44
N CYS A 165 17.23 13.35 41.46
CA CYS A 165 15.79 13.17 41.44
C CYS A 165 15.44 11.71 41.13
N TYR A 166 14.25 11.30 41.54
CA TYR A 166 13.71 9.95 41.36
C TYR A 166 14.70 8.88 41.87
N GLY A 167 15.27 9.09 43.07
CA GLY A 167 16.21 8.16 43.69
C GLY A 167 17.55 8.01 42.94
N GLY A 168 17.99 9.04 42.22
CA GLY A 168 19.23 9.02 41.43
C GLY A 168 19.07 8.61 39.97
N ALA A 169 17.85 8.31 39.53
CA ALA A 169 17.57 7.99 38.13
C ALA A 169 17.69 9.20 37.19
N LEU A 170 17.54 10.41 37.72
CA LEU A 170 17.76 11.67 37.02
C LEU A 170 18.71 12.52 37.84
N VAL A 171 19.84 12.91 37.26
CA VAL A 171 20.80 13.76 37.93
C VAL A 171 21.20 14.95 37.06
N ARG A 172 21.49 16.08 37.70
CA ARG A 172 21.97 17.30 37.04
C ARG A 172 23.08 17.96 37.85
N TYR A 173 24.11 18.39 37.15
CA TYR A 173 25.18 19.21 37.71
C TYR A 173 25.68 20.21 36.66
N HIS A 174 26.47 21.19 37.11
CA HIS A 174 27.14 22.15 36.23
C HIS A 174 28.60 21.76 36.02
N ASP A 175 29.02 21.74 34.76
CA ASP A 175 30.41 21.55 34.34
C ASP A 175 30.89 22.84 33.66
N GLY A 176 31.51 23.73 34.44
CA GLY A 176 31.81 25.09 33.99
C GLY A 176 30.54 25.86 33.64
N ALA A 177 30.43 26.28 32.37
CA ALA A 177 29.25 26.99 31.85
C ALA A 177 28.15 26.06 31.30
N ARG A 178 28.41 24.75 31.27
CA ARG A 178 27.52 23.74 30.69
C ARG A 178 26.68 23.07 31.77
N THR A 179 25.40 22.88 31.50
CA THR A 179 24.54 22.03 32.32
C THR A 179 24.56 20.62 31.77
N VAL A 180 24.92 19.65 32.61
CA VAL A 180 24.91 18.23 32.25
C VAL A 180 23.77 17.54 33.01
N THR A 181 22.80 17.04 32.26
CA THR A 181 21.68 16.26 32.77
C THR A 181 21.84 14.82 32.31
N VAL A 182 21.70 13.86 33.21
CA VAL A 182 21.81 12.43 32.90
C VAL A 182 20.57 11.72 33.43
N VAL A 183 19.97 10.88 32.59
CA VAL A 183 18.85 10.02 32.97
C VAL A 183 19.21 8.56 32.74
N GLY A 184 18.85 7.67 33.67
CA GLY A 184 19.27 6.27 33.65
C GLY A 184 18.50 5.35 32.72
N THR A 185 17.45 5.86 32.07
CA THR A 185 16.66 5.12 31.08
C THR A 185 16.07 6.06 30.04
N GLY A 186 15.92 5.58 28.80
CA GLY A 186 15.21 6.27 27.73
C GLY A 186 13.75 5.86 27.60
N ASP A 187 13.30 4.83 28.33
CA ASP A 187 12.00 4.17 28.10
C ASP A 187 10.84 5.15 28.18
N PHE A 188 10.87 6.08 29.15
CA PHE A 188 9.80 7.07 29.34
C PHE A 188 9.66 8.05 28.17
N MET A 189 10.67 8.18 27.32
CA MET A 189 10.66 9.03 26.12
C MET A 189 10.06 8.31 24.90
N MET A 190 9.95 6.97 24.93
CA MET A 190 9.51 6.17 23.80
C MET A 190 8.00 6.28 23.57
N ASN A 191 7.58 6.18 22.31
CA ASN A 191 6.19 6.27 21.87
C ASN A 191 5.22 5.41 22.70
N SER A 192 5.62 4.19 23.09
CA SER A 192 4.79 3.26 23.87
C SER A 192 4.62 3.60 25.35
N ARG A 193 5.47 4.48 25.91
CA ARG A 193 5.52 4.78 27.35
C ARG A 193 5.17 6.23 27.69
N LEU A 194 5.04 7.12 26.71
CA LEU A 194 4.68 8.52 26.92
C LEU A 194 3.36 8.70 27.69
N LEU A 195 2.38 7.83 27.46
CA LEU A 195 1.06 7.87 28.10
C LEU A 195 1.06 7.32 29.54
N LYS A 196 2.19 6.82 30.05
CA LYS A 196 2.31 6.44 31.46
C LYS A 196 2.47 7.69 32.31
N ASP A 197 2.04 7.60 33.57
CA ASP A 197 2.02 8.74 34.51
C ASP A 197 3.32 9.54 34.45
N GLY A 198 3.19 10.85 34.23
CA GLY A 198 4.26 11.86 34.19
C GLY A 198 5.35 11.68 33.12
N ASN A 199 5.39 10.59 32.37
CA ASN A 199 6.46 10.30 31.43
C ASN A 199 6.55 11.33 30.31
N ALA A 200 5.44 11.64 29.63
CA ALA A 200 5.41 12.69 28.62
C ALA A 200 5.80 14.06 29.21
N ALA A 201 5.33 14.39 30.42
CA ALA A 201 5.66 15.65 31.06
C ALA A 201 7.16 15.75 31.38
N LEU A 202 7.77 14.70 31.93
CA LEU A 202 9.20 14.66 32.20
C LEU A 202 10.00 14.73 30.89
N ALA A 203 9.63 13.95 29.88
CA ALA A 203 10.33 13.92 28.60
C ALA A 203 10.29 15.29 27.91
N MET A 204 9.12 15.93 27.88
CA MET A 204 8.95 17.28 27.32
C MET A 204 9.71 18.34 28.13
N ASN A 205 9.69 18.26 29.47
CA ASN A 205 10.39 19.23 30.30
C ASN A 205 11.92 19.11 30.17
N LEU A 206 12.45 17.89 30.07
CA LEU A 206 13.89 17.66 29.91
C LEU A 206 14.37 17.97 28.51
N ALA A 207 13.73 17.39 27.49
CA ALA A 207 14.14 17.57 26.10
C ALA A 207 13.76 18.95 25.55
N GLY A 208 12.76 19.62 26.11
CA GLY A 208 12.33 20.97 25.75
C GLY A 208 12.91 22.08 26.65
N ALA A 209 13.96 21.80 27.42
CA ALA A 209 14.57 22.78 28.32
C ALA A 209 15.24 23.96 27.56
N ALA A 210 15.56 23.76 26.28
CA ALA A 210 16.11 24.78 25.39
C ALA A 210 15.22 24.98 24.15
N PRO A 211 15.22 26.18 23.54
CA PRO A 211 14.42 26.45 22.34
C PRO A 211 14.92 25.68 21.10
N ARG A 212 16.17 25.21 21.12
CA ARG A 212 16.81 24.44 20.04
C ARG A 212 17.44 23.18 20.61
N VAL A 213 17.11 22.06 20.01
CA VAL A 213 17.51 20.73 20.47
C VAL A 213 18.11 19.95 19.32
N ILE A 214 19.29 19.37 19.55
CA ILE A 214 19.88 18.40 18.63
C ILE A 214 19.61 17.01 19.20
N TRP A 215 18.91 16.19 18.44
CA TRP A 215 18.59 14.82 18.78
C TRP A 215 19.58 13.88 18.08
N TYR A 216 20.52 13.32 18.84
CA TYR A 216 21.52 12.38 18.33
C TYR A 216 21.32 11.01 18.99
N ALA A 217 20.80 10.07 18.19
CA ALA A 217 20.49 8.71 18.61
C ALA A 217 20.92 7.73 17.49
N PRO A 218 22.21 7.38 17.38
CA PRO A 218 22.70 6.47 16.36
C PRO A 218 21.97 5.11 16.43
N GLN A 219 21.72 4.50 15.29
CA GLN A 219 20.99 3.21 15.17
C GLN A 219 21.92 2.04 14.84
N HIS A 220 23.17 2.34 14.49
CA HIS A 220 24.20 1.38 14.10
C HIS A 220 25.55 1.88 14.62
N PHE A 221 26.50 0.97 14.84
CA PHE A 221 27.89 1.37 15.10
C PHE A 221 28.37 2.22 13.92
N GLU A 222 28.97 3.38 14.21
CA GLU A 222 29.56 4.22 13.17
C GLU A 222 30.64 3.41 12.44
N ALA A 223 30.31 2.89 11.26
CA ALA A 223 31.30 2.40 10.32
C ALA A 223 31.96 3.65 9.75
N GLY A 224 33.28 3.80 9.92
CA GLY A 224 34.03 4.87 9.27
C GLY A 224 33.63 4.94 7.80
N SER A 225 33.04 6.06 7.38
CA SER A 225 32.42 6.16 6.06
C SER A 225 33.49 6.19 4.98
N SER A 226 33.69 5.06 4.31
CA SER A 226 34.34 5.02 3.00
C SER A 226 33.92 3.76 2.27
N GLY A 227 32.69 3.76 1.77
CA GLY A 227 32.22 2.75 0.84
C GLY A 227 31.35 3.41 -0.20
N ASP A 228 31.86 3.58 -1.43
CA ASP A 228 31.15 3.96 -2.65
C ASP A 228 30.15 2.86 -3.10
N GLY A 229 29.52 2.18 -2.14
CA GLY A 229 28.61 1.07 -2.38
C GLY A 229 27.34 1.59 -3.01
N THR A 230 27.03 1.12 -4.20
CA THR A 230 25.75 1.38 -4.85
C THR A 230 24.64 0.59 -4.15
N LEU A 231 23.38 1.04 -4.24
CA LEU A 231 22.22 0.29 -3.72
C LEU A 231 22.18 -1.18 -4.18
N SER A 232 22.79 -1.50 -5.33
CA SER A 232 22.96 -2.88 -5.83
C SER A 232 23.91 -3.75 -5.00
N ASP A 233 24.89 -3.17 -4.29
CA ASP A 233 25.84 -3.91 -3.46
C ASP A 233 25.22 -4.36 -2.14
N LEU A 234 24.17 -3.68 -1.70
CA LEU A 234 23.38 -4.04 -0.52
C LEU A 234 22.35 -5.14 -0.82
N MET A 235 22.14 -5.47 -2.09
CA MET A 235 21.11 -6.41 -2.50
C MET A 235 21.67 -7.84 -2.51
N PRO A 236 21.09 -8.80 -1.75
CA PRO A 236 21.59 -10.16 -1.72
C PRO A 236 21.65 -10.76 -3.13
N PRO A 237 22.67 -11.57 -3.48
CA PRO A 237 22.85 -12.14 -4.82
C PRO A 237 21.63 -12.95 -5.31
N GLN A 238 20.79 -13.41 -4.40
CA GLN A 238 19.53 -14.13 -4.64
C GLN A 238 18.48 -13.27 -5.36
N VAL A 239 18.48 -11.94 -5.17
CA VAL A 239 17.47 -11.07 -5.81
C VAL A 239 17.62 -11.07 -7.33
N ARG A 240 18.85 -11.18 -7.85
CA ARG A 240 19.10 -11.37 -9.28
C ARG A 240 18.42 -12.62 -9.83
N TRP A 241 18.45 -13.72 -9.07
CA TRP A 241 17.79 -14.97 -9.44
C TRP A 241 16.26 -14.85 -9.43
N ILE A 242 15.69 -14.16 -8.43
CA ILE A 242 14.24 -13.89 -8.36
C ILE A 242 13.78 -13.09 -9.57
N VAL A 243 14.50 -12.02 -9.93
CA VAL A 243 14.18 -11.20 -11.11
C VAL A 243 14.26 -12.04 -12.40
N LEU A 244 15.28 -12.89 -12.52
CA LEU A 244 15.47 -13.73 -13.71
C LEU A 244 14.37 -14.80 -13.83
N GLN A 245 13.94 -15.39 -12.71
CA GLN A 245 12.79 -16.31 -12.66
C GLN A 245 11.49 -15.60 -13.05
N LEU A 246 11.28 -14.36 -12.58
CA LEU A 246 10.10 -13.56 -12.96
C LEU A 246 10.09 -13.27 -14.47
N CYS A 247 11.24 -12.87 -15.04
CA CYS A 247 11.40 -12.67 -16.47
C CYS A 247 11.12 -13.96 -17.26
N LEU A 248 11.59 -15.12 -16.78
CA LEU A 248 11.32 -16.41 -17.40
C LEU A 248 9.83 -16.73 -17.40
N VAL A 249 9.13 -16.54 -16.27
CA VAL A 249 7.68 -16.76 -16.18
C VAL A 249 6.93 -15.87 -17.17
N VAL A 250 7.27 -14.58 -17.23
CA VAL A 250 6.67 -13.64 -18.20
C VAL A 250 6.94 -14.08 -19.63
N ALA A 251 8.15 -14.52 -19.95
CA ALA A 251 8.51 -15.00 -21.28
C ALA A 251 7.72 -16.27 -21.66
N VAL A 252 7.59 -17.23 -20.75
CA VAL A 252 6.80 -18.46 -20.96
C VAL A 252 5.34 -18.12 -21.20
N LEU A 253 4.76 -17.22 -20.40
CA LEU A 253 3.38 -16.76 -20.58
C LEU A 253 3.19 -16.02 -21.90
N ALA A 254 4.13 -15.16 -22.28
CA ALA A 254 4.10 -14.46 -23.55
C ALA A 254 4.16 -15.42 -24.74
N VAL A 255 5.02 -16.45 -24.68
CA VAL A 255 5.09 -17.51 -25.70
C VAL A 255 3.80 -18.33 -25.73
N ALA A 256 3.26 -18.71 -24.57
CA ALA A 256 2.01 -19.47 -24.49
C ALA A 256 0.82 -18.69 -25.08
N GLN A 257 0.73 -17.38 -24.83
CA GLN A 257 -0.29 -16.51 -25.41
C GLN A 257 -0.03 -16.21 -26.89
N ALA A 258 1.23 -16.15 -27.33
CA ALA A 258 1.61 -15.92 -28.73
C ALA A 258 1.37 -17.15 -29.61
N ARG A 259 1.28 -18.35 -29.03
CA ARG A 259 0.81 -19.55 -29.74
C ARG A 259 -0.68 -19.42 -30.03
N ARG A 260 -0.98 -18.73 -31.14
CA ARG A 260 -2.31 -18.71 -31.76
C ARG A 260 -2.76 -20.17 -31.95
N LEU A 261 -3.87 -20.56 -31.32
CA LEU A 261 -4.62 -21.73 -31.76
C LEU A 261 -4.99 -21.45 -33.23
N GLY A 262 -4.44 -22.27 -34.14
CA GLY A 262 -4.60 -22.10 -35.58
C GLY A 262 -6.08 -22.12 -36.02
N PRO A 263 -6.37 -21.82 -37.31
CA PRO A 263 -7.72 -21.92 -37.82
C PRO A 263 -8.28 -23.32 -37.50
N LEU A 264 -9.56 -23.41 -37.11
CA LEU A 264 -10.23 -24.71 -37.01
C LEU A 264 -10.07 -25.40 -38.36
N VAL A 265 -9.24 -26.43 -38.40
CA VAL A 265 -9.04 -27.28 -39.57
C VAL A 265 -10.41 -27.88 -39.88
N ALA A 266 -11.00 -27.49 -41.00
CA ALA A 266 -12.16 -28.17 -41.54
C ALA A 266 -11.66 -29.53 -42.04
N GLU A 267 -11.87 -30.56 -41.23
CA GLU A 267 -11.57 -31.93 -41.59
C GLU A 267 -12.42 -32.31 -42.81
N PRO A 268 -11.82 -32.75 -43.94
CA PRO A 268 -12.58 -33.11 -45.13
C PRO A 268 -13.37 -34.39 -44.84
N LEU A 269 -14.69 -34.27 -44.67
CA LEU A 269 -15.59 -35.41 -44.57
C LEU A 269 -15.58 -36.17 -45.92
N PRO A 270 -15.30 -37.48 -45.92
CA PRO A 270 -14.98 -38.24 -47.14
C PRO A 270 -16.21 -38.58 -48.01
N VAL A 271 -17.35 -37.93 -47.83
CA VAL A 271 -18.57 -38.21 -48.59
C VAL A 271 -19.23 -36.90 -49.00
N VAL A 272 -19.29 -36.64 -50.31
CA VAL A 272 -20.12 -35.58 -50.89
C VAL A 272 -21.57 -36.05 -50.81
N VAL A 273 -22.21 -35.78 -49.67
CA VAL A 273 -23.66 -35.99 -49.52
C VAL A 273 -24.36 -34.93 -50.35
N ARG A 274 -25.29 -35.32 -51.23
CA ARG A 274 -26.06 -34.35 -52.02
C ARG A 274 -26.82 -33.45 -51.05
N ALA A 275 -26.81 -32.14 -51.28
CA ALA A 275 -27.46 -31.17 -50.39
C ALA A 275 -28.94 -31.50 -50.10
N SER A 276 -29.62 -32.14 -51.07
CA SER A 276 -30.99 -32.65 -50.92
C SER A 276 -31.12 -33.73 -49.84
N GLU A 277 -30.16 -34.64 -49.71
CA GLU A 277 -30.18 -35.73 -48.72
C GLU A 277 -29.93 -35.21 -47.30
N THR A 278 -29.09 -34.18 -47.14
CA THR A 278 -28.86 -33.57 -45.82
C THR A 278 -30.07 -32.77 -45.35
N VAL A 279 -30.73 -32.03 -46.25
CA VAL A 279 -31.97 -31.30 -45.93
C VAL A 279 -33.09 -32.27 -45.61
N GLU A 280 -33.25 -33.34 -46.39
CA GLU A 280 -34.27 -34.36 -46.13
C GLU A 280 -34.00 -35.12 -44.83
N GLY A 281 -32.76 -35.54 -44.58
CA GLY A 281 -32.36 -36.22 -43.34
C GLY A 281 -32.60 -35.36 -42.10
N ARG A 282 -32.25 -34.07 -42.17
CA ARG A 282 -32.49 -33.11 -41.08
C ARG A 282 -33.98 -32.81 -40.89
N GLY A 283 -34.74 -32.73 -41.98
CA GLY A 283 -36.19 -32.59 -41.96
C GLY A 283 -36.89 -33.79 -41.32
N ARG A 284 -36.50 -35.02 -41.68
CA ARG A 284 -36.99 -36.27 -41.07
C ARG A 284 -36.67 -36.32 -39.57
N LEU A 285 -35.49 -35.84 -39.16
CA LEU A 285 -35.10 -35.77 -37.74
C LEU A 285 -35.95 -34.77 -36.95
N TYR A 286 -36.20 -33.57 -37.49
CA TYR A 286 -37.08 -32.60 -36.84
C TYR A 286 -38.53 -33.11 -36.75
N ARG A 287 -39.00 -33.81 -37.78
CA ARG A 287 -40.34 -34.42 -37.78
C ARG A 287 -40.46 -35.56 -36.77
N SER A 288 -39.49 -36.47 -36.71
CA SER A 288 -39.53 -37.62 -35.80
C SER A 288 -39.51 -37.20 -34.32
N ARG A 289 -38.85 -36.07 -34.01
CA ARG A 289 -38.82 -35.47 -32.67
C ARG A 289 -39.90 -34.42 -32.42
N ARG A 290 -40.79 -34.16 -33.39
CA ARG A 290 -41.82 -33.11 -33.35
C ARG A 290 -41.25 -31.73 -32.95
N ALA A 291 -40.01 -31.44 -33.35
CA ALA A 291 -39.25 -30.23 -32.97
C ALA A 291 -39.62 -29.04 -33.89
N ARG A 292 -40.89 -28.63 -33.83
CA ARG A 292 -41.48 -27.58 -34.69
C ARG A 292 -40.92 -26.19 -34.39
N ASP A 293 -40.66 -25.92 -33.13
CA ASP A 293 -39.97 -24.73 -32.62
C ASP A 293 -38.61 -24.55 -33.31
N ARG A 294 -37.78 -25.59 -33.27
CA ARG A 294 -36.44 -25.54 -33.88
C ARG A 294 -36.48 -25.47 -35.40
N ALA A 295 -37.45 -26.12 -36.03
CA ALA A 295 -37.63 -26.04 -37.46
C ALA A 295 -38.05 -24.62 -37.89
N ALA A 296 -38.98 -23.99 -37.17
CA ALA A 296 -39.42 -22.62 -37.42
C ALA A 296 -38.28 -21.60 -37.21
N ASP A 297 -37.52 -21.73 -36.12
CA ASP A 297 -36.37 -20.86 -35.83
C ASP A 297 -35.26 -21.02 -36.87
N ALA A 298 -35.00 -22.23 -37.34
CA ALA A 298 -34.04 -22.49 -38.41
C ALA A 298 -34.47 -21.84 -39.74
N LEU A 299 -35.75 -21.94 -40.11
CA LEU A 299 -36.30 -21.28 -41.30
C LEU A 299 -36.22 -19.75 -41.17
N ARG A 300 -36.70 -19.18 -40.06
CA ARG A 300 -36.70 -17.73 -39.82
C ARG A 300 -35.28 -17.16 -39.81
N SER A 301 -34.35 -17.80 -39.11
CA SER A 301 -32.95 -17.34 -39.05
C SER A 301 -32.26 -17.39 -40.42
N ALA A 302 -32.52 -18.44 -41.22
CA ALA A 302 -31.99 -18.54 -42.57
C ALA A 302 -32.59 -17.47 -43.50
N THR A 303 -33.91 -17.25 -43.44
CA THR A 303 -34.59 -16.19 -44.20
C THR A 303 -34.09 -14.80 -43.80
N LEU A 304 -33.96 -14.50 -42.51
CA LEU A 304 -33.40 -13.22 -42.04
C LEU A 304 -31.95 -13.01 -42.50
N GLY A 305 -31.12 -14.06 -42.48
CA GLY A 305 -29.75 -14.00 -42.99
C GLY A 305 -29.67 -13.60 -44.47
N ARG A 306 -30.68 -13.98 -45.28
CA ARG A 306 -30.77 -13.62 -46.70
C ARG A 306 -31.45 -12.26 -46.95
N LEU A 307 -32.43 -11.89 -46.12
CA LEU A 307 -33.15 -10.63 -46.23
C LEU A 307 -32.32 -9.43 -45.78
N LEU A 308 -31.61 -9.53 -44.66
CA LEU A 308 -30.92 -8.38 -44.05
C LEU A 308 -29.91 -7.69 -44.98
N PRO A 309 -29.03 -8.41 -45.71
CA PRO A 309 -28.12 -7.77 -46.67
C PRO A 309 -28.86 -7.06 -47.80
N ARG A 310 -29.98 -7.62 -48.29
CA ARG A 310 -30.80 -7.04 -49.37
C ARG A 310 -31.56 -5.80 -48.93
N LEU A 311 -31.88 -5.70 -47.64
CA LEU A 311 -32.54 -4.55 -47.03
C LEU A 311 -31.54 -3.49 -46.48
N GLY A 312 -30.22 -3.73 -46.60
CA GLY A 312 -29.19 -2.84 -46.06
C GLY A 312 -29.13 -2.79 -44.53
N LEU A 313 -29.65 -3.82 -43.85
CA LEU A 313 -29.74 -3.89 -42.40
C LEU A 313 -28.63 -4.76 -41.79
N SER A 314 -28.13 -4.36 -40.62
CA SER A 314 -27.14 -5.15 -39.87
C SER A 314 -27.80 -6.32 -39.12
N ALA A 315 -27.02 -7.35 -38.79
CA ALA A 315 -27.46 -8.50 -38.00
C ALA A 315 -28.00 -8.15 -36.59
N GLY A 316 -27.77 -6.93 -36.10
CA GLY A 316 -28.29 -6.42 -34.83
C GLY A 316 -29.49 -5.48 -34.95
N ALA A 317 -30.13 -5.40 -36.12
CA ALA A 317 -31.30 -4.56 -36.33
C ALA A 317 -32.46 -5.01 -35.42
N ALA A 318 -33.17 -4.05 -34.83
CA ALA A 318 -34.30 -4.35 -33.95
C ALA A 318 -35.43 -5.04 -34.75
N PRO A 319 -36.09 -6.09 -34.21
CA PRO A 319 -37.18 -6.80 -34.88
C PRO A 319 -38.26 -5.91 -35.54
N PRO A 320 -38.76 -4.82 -34.91
CA PRO A 320 -39.74 -3.95 -35.56
C PRO A 320 -39.17 -3.19 -36.77
N ALA A 321 -37.88 -2.86 -36.77
CA ALA A 321 -37.23 -2.19 -37.90
C ALA A 321 -37.11 -3.13 -39.12
N VAL A 322 -36.83 -4.42 -38.87
CA VAL A 322 -36.79 -5.44 -39.93
C VAL A 322 -38.18 -5.67 -40.51
N ALA A 323 -39.21 -5.79 -39.66
CA ALA A 323 -40.59 -5.97 -40.11
C ALA A 323 -41.10 -4.76 -40.93
N ALA A 324 -40.74 -3.53 -40.54
CA ALA A 324 -41.07 -2.32 -41.29
C ALA A 324 -40.38 -2.26 -42.66
N ALA A 325 -39.10 -2.65 -42.74
CA ALA A 325 -38.36 -2.69 -44.00
C ALA A 325 -38.92 -3.73 -44.98
N VAL A 326 -39.30 -4.91 -44.47
CA VAL A 326 -39.98 -5.94 -45.28
C VAL A 326 -41.35 -5.45 -45.74
N ALA A 327 -42.15 -4.85 -44.85
CA ALA A 327 -43.46 -4.29 -45.17
C ALA A 327 -43.39 -3.25 -46.30
N ALA A 328 -42.44 -2.32 -46.24
CA ALA A 328 -42.23 -1.29 -47.25
C ALA A 328 -41.86 -1.87 -48.63
N ARG A 329 -41.15 -3.00 -48.66
CA ARG A 329 -40.65 -3.63 -49.89
C ARG A 329 -41.65 -4.60 -50.53
N CYS A 330 -42.43 -5.31 -49.72
CA CYS A 330 -43.42 -6.31 -50.13
C CYS A 330 -44.84 -5.75 -50.29
N GLY A 331 -45.13 -4.52 -49.86
CA GLY A 331 -46.48 -3.94 -49.89
C GLY A 331 -47.45 -4.57 -48.88
N ILE A 332 -46.94 -5.28 -47.88
CA ILE A 332 -47.73 -5.87 -46.77
C ILE A 332 -47.63 -4.99 -45.52
N SER A 333 -48.56 -5.13 -44.57
CA SER A 333 -48.49 -4.39 -43.31
C SER A 333 -47.38 -4.93 -42.39
N ALA A 334 -46.72 -4.05 -41.65
CA ALA A 334 -45.70 -4.45 -40.66
C ALA A 334 -46.28 -5.36 -39.54
N ALA A 335 -47.58 -5.20 -39.26
CA ALA A 335 -48.33 -6.06 -38.34
C ALA A 335 -48.53 -7.49 -38.88
N ALA A 336 -48.57 -7.69 -40.20
CA ALA A 336 -48.61 -9.00 -40.82
C ALA A 336 -47.23 -9.65 -40.95
N ALA A 337 -46.18 -8.86 -41.23
CA ALA A 337 -44.80 -9.38 -41.39
C ALA A 337 -44.15 -9.78 -40.06
N GLY A 338 -44.45 -9.06 -38.97
CA GLY A 338 -43.87 -9.30 -37.65
C GLY A 338 -44.08 -10.72 -37.11
N PRO A 339 -45.31 -11.25 -37.04
CA PRO A 339 -45.59 -12.61 -36.57
C PRO A 339 -44.96 -13.71 -37.43
N VAL A 340 -44.81 -13.50 -38.74
CA VAL A 340 -44.17 -14.47 -39.63
C VAL A 340 -42.67 -14.57 -39.32
N LEU A 341 -41.99 -13.43 -39.16
CA LEU A 341 -40.54 -13.37 -38.94
C LEU A 341 -40.10 -13.60 -37.48
N PHE A 342 -40.92 -13.16 -36.51
CA PHE A 342 -40.57 -13.13 -35.08
C PHE A 342 -41.69 -13.65 -34.15
N GLY A 343 -42.75 -14.25 -34.68
CA GLY A 343 -43.88 -14.73 -33.89
C GLY A 343 -43.62 -16.05 -33.15
N PRO A 344 -44.63 -16.55 -32.42
CA PRO A 344 -44.52 -17.79 -31.66
C PRO A 344 -44.24 -19.01 -32.57
N ALA A 345 -43.81 -20.10 -31.95
CA ALA A 345 -43.58 -21.37 -32.64
C ALA A 345 -44.92 -21.99 -33.12
N PRO A 346 -44.96 -22.61 -34.32
CA PRO A 346 -46.16 -23.28 -34.82
C PRO A 346 -46.48 -24.52 -33.97
N SER A 347 -47.76 -24.72 -33.71
CA SER A 347 -48.27 -25.82 -32.88
C SER A 347 -48.46 -27.12 -33.67
N THR A 348 -48.72 -27.00 -34.97
CA THR A 348 -48.97 -28.13 -35.89
C THR A 348 -47.99 -28.17 -37.07
N ASP A 349 -47.86 -29.35 -37.69
CA ASP A 349 -47.04 -29.52 -38.90
C ASP A 349 -47.61 -28.71 -40.08
N ALA A 350 -48.94 -28.55 -40.15
CA ALA A 350 -49.59 -27.75 -41.18
C ALA A 350 -49.26 -26.25 -41.03
N GLU A 351 -49.26 -25.72 -39.80
CA GLU A 351 -48.85 -24.34 -39.52
C GLU A 351 -47.36 -24.11 -39.85
N LEU A 352 -46.49 -25.09 -39.58
CA LEU A 352 -45.07 -24.99 -39.93
C LEU A 352 -44.85 -24.94 -41.45
N VAL A 353 -45.59 -25.75 -42.22
CA VAL A 353 -45.54 -25.71 -43.69
C VAL A 353 -46.09 -24.39 -44.22
N HIS A 354 -47.19 -23.89 -43.64
CA HIS A 354 -47.73 -22.58 -43.99
C HIS A 354 -46.72 -21.45 -43.73
N LEU A 355 -46.06 -21.47 -42.57
CA LEU A 355 -44.99 -20.53 -42.23
C LEU A 355 -43.83 -20.60 -43.24
N ALA A 356 -43.42 -21.79 -43.66
CA ALA A 356 -42.36 -21.97 -44.65
C ALA A 356 -42.72 -21.33 -46.00
N HIS A 357 -43.98 -21.49 -46.46
CA HIS A 357 -44.46 -20.84 -47.68
C HIS A 357 -44.51 -19.31 -47.53
N GLN A 358 -45.01 -18.78 -46.41
CA GLN A 358 -45.02 -17.34 -46.16
C GLN A 358 -43.61 -16.73 -46.14
N LEU A 359 -42.63 -17.45 -45.59
CA LEU A 359 -41.23 -17.01 -45.60
C LEU A 359 -40.61 -17.04 -47.01
N ASP A 360 -40.93 -18.04 -47.83
CA ASP A 360 -40.49 -18.12 -49.24
C ASP A 360 -41.10 -17.00 -50.09
N ASP A 361 -42.39 -16.71 -49.90
CA ASP A 361 -43.10 -15.64 -50.60
C ASP A 361 -42.50 -14.26 -50.28
N ILE A 362 -42.23 -13.99 -49.00
CA ILE A 362 -41.55 -12.75 -48.57
C ILE A 362 -40.15 -12.66 -49.19
N GLU A 363 -39.38 -13.75 -49.14
CA GLU A 363 -38.04 -13.78 -49.71
C GLU A 363 -38.04 -13.51 -51.21
N ARG A 364 -38.99 -14.12 -51.94
CA ARG A 364 -39.16 -13.94 -53.38
C ARG A 364 -39.59 -12.52 -53.74
N GLN A 365 -40.53 -11.94 -52.99
CA GLN A 365 -40.95 -10.55 -53.20
C GLN A 365 -39.81 -9.56 -53.00
N VAL A 366 -39.03 -9.71 -51.92
CA VAL A 366 -37.85 -8.84 -51.67
C VAL A 366 -36.75 -9.04 -52.72
N ALA A 367 -36.65 -10.23 -53.32
CA ALA A 367 -35.68 -10.50 -54.39
C ALA A 367 -36.04 -9.85 -55.74
N HIS A 368 -37.33 -9.69 -56.03
CA HIS A 368 -37.81 -9.18 -57.33
C HIS A 368 -38.22 -7.71 -57.33
N SER A 369 -38.41 -7.09 -56.17
CA SER A 369 -38.56 -5.63 -55.99
C SER A 369 -37.22 -4.93 -55.99
#